data_AF-A0A2D4NZH9-F1
#
_entry.id   AF-A0A2D4NZH9-F1
#
_cell.length_a   1.000
_cell.length_b   1.000
_cell.length_c   1.000
_cell.angle_alpha   90.00
_cell.angle_beta   90.00
_cell.angle_gamma   90.00
#
_symmetry.space_group_name_H-M   'P 1'
#
loop_
_entity.id
_entity.type
_entity.pdbx_description
1 polymer ?
#
loop_
_entity_poly.entity_id
_entity_poly.type
_entity_poly.pdbx_seq_one_letter_code
_entity_poly.pdbx_strand_id
1 'polypeptide(L)'
;IEILWRPLTGHLLEVCQHPNSRMREWGAEALTSLIKAGLAFNHDPSLSQNQRLQLLLLNPLKEMSNISHPDIRLKQLECVLQILQSQGDSLGPGWPLVLGVMGAIRSDQGESLIRTAFQCLQLVVTDFLPTMPCTCLQ
;
A
#
# COMPACT_ATOMS: atom_id res chain seq x y z
N ILE A 1 -15.87 -8.29 -6.90
CA ILE A 1 -14.89 -7.36 -6.29
C ILE A 1 -14.96 -5.98 -6.93
N GLU A 2 -14.82 -5.86 -8.26
CA GLU A 2 -14.62 -4.55 -8.91
C GLU A 2 -15.74 -3.51 -8.72
N ILE A 3 -17.00 -3.96 -8.62
CA ILE A 3 -18.16 -3.06 -8.47
C ILE A 3 -18.18 -2.39 -7.09
N LEU A 4 -17.88 -3.15 -6.03
CA LEU A 4 -17.98 -2.66 -4.64
C LEU A 4 -16.66 -2.08 -4.11
N TRP A 5 -15.53 -2.48 -4.71
CA TRP A 5 -14.22 -2.07 -4.24
C TRP A 5 -14.06 -0.55 -4.26
N ARG A 6 -14.29 0.10 -5.40
CA ARG A 6 -14.06 1.55 -5.55
C ARG A 6 -14.94 2.38 -4.62
N PRO A 7 -16.27 2.16 -4.53
CA PRO A 7 -17.10 2.91 -3.59
C PRO A 7 -16.66 2.70 -2.14
N LEU A 8 -16.33 1.46 -1.76
CA LEU A 8 -15.94 1.14 -0.39
C LEU A 8 -14.59 1.77 0.00
N THR A 9 -13.57 1.61 -0.83
CA THR A 9 -12.25 2.21 -0.56
C THR A 9 -12.28 3.71 -0.68
N GLY A 10 -13.08 4.26 -1.60
CA GLY A 10 -13.32 5.70 -1.72
C GLY A 10 -13.88 6.28 -0.43
N HIS A 11 -14.93 5.65 0.13
CA HIS A 11 -15.48 6.10 1.40
C HIS A 11 -14.48 5.98 2.56
N LEU A 12 -13.72 4.89 2.64
CA LEU A 12 -12.68 4.74 3.68
C LEU A 12 -11.56 5.79 3.54
N LEU A 13 -11.22 6.21 2.32
CA LEU A 13 -10.27 7.28 2.07
C LEU A 13 -10.81 8.65 2.51
N GLU A 14 -12.11 8.90 2.40
CA GLU A 14 -12.76 10.08 2.99
C GLU A 14 -12.65 10.05 4.53
N VAL A 15 -12.90 8.89 5.15
CA VAL A 15 -12.74 8.71 6.60
C VAL A 15 -11.28 8.92 7.04
N CYS A 16 -10.30 8.50 6.23
CA CYS A 16 -8.88 8.78 6.47
C CYS A 16 -8.53 10.28 6.45
N GLN A 17 -9.39 11.13 5.89
CA GLN A 17 -9.21 12.60 5.87
C GLN A 17 -10.03 13.32 6.93
N HIS A 18 -10.68 12.57 7.82
CA HIS A 18 -11.56 13.14 8.83
C HIS A 18 -10.78 14.01 9.85
N PRO A 19 -11.31 15.14 10.32
CA PRO A 19 -10.63 15.99 11.30
C PRO A 19 -10.36 15.29 12.64
N ASN A 20 -11.26 14.37 13.04
CA ASN A 20 -11.08 13.53 14.24
C ASN A 20 -10.06 12.41 13.98
N SER A 21 -8.98 12.38 14.76
CA SER A 21 -7.89 11.39 14.66
C SER A 21 -8.34 9.94 14.86
N ARG A 22 -9.31 9.69 15.73
CA ARG A 22 -9.81 8.34 15.99
C ARG A 22 -10.58 7.79 14.79
N MET A 23 -11.37 8.63 14.13
CA MET A 23 -12.05 8.25 12.88
C MET A 23 -11.03 7.92 11.79
N ARG A 24 -9.98 8.73 11.65
CA ARG A 24 -8.90 8.46 10.70
C ARG A 24 -8.20 7.14 10.96
N GLU A 25 -7.86 6.86 12.21
CA GLU A 25 -7.24 5.62 12.64
C GLU A 25 -8.10 4.41 12.23
N TRP A 26 -9.41 4.46 12.49
CA TRP A 26 -10.33 3.37 12.16
C TRP A 26 -10.52 3.21 10.66
N GLY A 27 -10.63 4.32 9.93
CA GLY A 27 -10.69 4.33 8.47
C GLY A 27 -9.44 3.70 7.85
N ALA A 28 -8.26 4.05 8.35
CA ALA A 28 -6.99 3.51 7.88
C ALA A 28 -6.81 2.03 8.24
N GLU A 29 -7.20 1.62 9.45
CA GLU A 29 -7.20 0.20 9.86
C GLU A 29 -8.11 -0.64 8.97
N ALA A 30 -9.34 -0.17 8.74
CA ALA A 30 -10.30 -0.87 7.87
C ALA A 30 -9.79 -0.95 6.43
N LEU A 31 -9.27 0.16 5.89
CA LEU A 31 -8.75 0.21 4.52
C LEU A 31 -7.55 -0.70 4.32
N THR A 32 -6.55 -0.61 5.21
CA THR A 32 -5.34 -1.43 5.13
C THR A 32 -5.63 -2.92 5.36
N SER A 33 -6.55 -3.25 6.25
CA SER A 33 -7.01 -4.63 6.44
C SER A 33 -7.72 -5.18 5.20
N LEU A 34 -8.57 -4.38 4.58
CA LEU A 34 -9.28 -4.76 3.36
C LEU A 34 -8.32 -5.01 2.19
N ILE A 35 -7.32 -4.13 2.00
CA ILE A 35 -6.28 -4.29 0.97
C ILE A 35 -5.50 -5.59 1.19
N LYS A 36 -5.00 -5.81 2.41
CA LYS A 36 -4.25 -7.03 2.74
C LYS A 36 -5.08 -8.29 2.52
N ALA A 37 -6.34 -8.30 2.96
CA ALA A 37 -7.25 -9.42 2.74
C ALA A 37 -7.50 -9.67 1.24
N GLY A 38 -7.65 -8.61 0.45
CA GLY A 38 -7.80 -8.70 -1.00
C GLY A 38 -6.57 -9.29 -1.69
N LEU A 39 -5.36 -8.94 -1.25
CA LEU A 39 -4.10 -9.45 -1.79
C LEU A 39 -3.79 -10.89 -1.35
N ALA A 40 -4.22 -11.29 -0.15
CA ALA A 40 -4.04 -12.63 0.38
C ALA A 40 -5.09 -13.63 -0.11
N PHE A 41 -6.18 -13.15 -0.71
CA PHE A 41 -7.23 -14.02 -1.25
C PHE A 41 -6.70 -14.86 -2.42
N ASN A 42 -7.08 -16.14 -2.46
CA ASN A 42 -6.73 -17.04 -3.56
C ASN A 42 -7.65 -16.80 -4.77
N HIS A 43 -7.23 -15.90 -5.66
CA HIS A 43 -7.96 -15.58 -6.88
C HIS A 43 -7.77 -16.64 -7.97
N ASP A 44 -8.79 -16.81 -8.81
CA ASP A 44 -8.74 -17.62 -10.03
C ASP A 44 -9.20 -16.77 -11.22
N PRO A 45 -8.31 -16.38 -12.15
CA PRO A 45 -6.87 -16.64 -12.18
C PRO A 45 -6.10 -15.90 -11.07
N SER A 46 -4.88 -16.37 -10.77
CA SER A 46 -4.02 -15.81 -9.72
C SER A 46 -3.74 -14.30 -9.91
N LEU A 47 -3.45 -13.57 -8.82
CA LEU A 47 -3.21 -12.11 -8.89
C LEU A 47 -2.05 -11.72 -9.81
N SER A 48 -0.99 -12.53 -9.86
CA SER A 48 0.16 -12.32 -10.77
C SER A 48 -0.23 -12.37 -12.24
N GLN A 49 -1.33 -13.06 -12.58
CA GLN A 49 -1.89 -13.14 -13.93
C GLN A 49 -3.00 -12.11 -14.18
N ASN A 50 -3.47 -11.42 -13.13
CA ASN A 50 -4.54 -10.43 -13.21
C ASN A 50 -4.06 -9.04 -12.74
N GLN A 51 -3.21 -8.42 -13.56
CA GLN A 51 -2.65 -7.09 -13.30
C GLN A 51 -3.72 -6.04 -12.98
N ARG A 52 -4.87 -6.09 -13.68
CA ARG A 52 -5.95 -5.13 -13.47
C ARG A 52 -6.50 -5.20 -12.05
N LEU A 53 -6.75 -6.42 -11.56
CA LEU A 53 -7.23 -6.63 -10.19
C LEU A 53 -6.17 -6.26 -9.15
N GLN A 54 -4.91 -6.64 -9.38
CA GLN A 54 -3.83 -6.29 -8.46
C GLN A 54 -3.67 -4.78 -8.32
N LEU A 55 -3.67 -4.02 -9.42
CA LEU A 55 -3.62 -2.57 -9.39
C LEU A 55 -4.87 -1.96 -8.74
N LEU A 56 -6.05 -2.54 -8.98
CA LEU A 56 -7.29 -2.10 -8.32
C LEU A 56 -7.17 -2.22 -6.79
N LEU A 57 -6.63 -3.33 -6.29
CA LEU A 57 -6.46 -3.57 -4.86
C LEU A 57 -5.41 -2.65 -4.23
N LEU A 58 -4.33 -2.32 -4.95
CA LEU A 58 -3.22 -1.50 -4.47
C LEU A 58 -3.47 0.02 -4.60
N ASN A 59 -4.30 0.46 -5.54
CA ASN A 59 -4.57 1.89 -5.78
C ASN A 59 -4.95 2.72 -4.54
N PRO A 60 -5.75 2.21 -3.59
CA PRO A 60 -6.05 2.97 -2.39
C PRO A 60 -4.79 3.31 -1.56
N LEU A 61 -3.75 2.46 -1.57
CA LEU A 61 -2.46 2.83 -0.97
C LEU A 61 -1.87 4.04 -1.70
N LYS A 62 -1.85 4.06 -3.03
CA LYS A 62 -1.38 5.24 -3.78
C LYS A 62 -2.16 6.51 -3.40
N GLU A 63 -3.47 6.41 -3.25
CA GLU A 63 -4.33 7.54 -2.86
C GLU A 63 -4.04 8.04 -1.44
N MET A 64 -3.74 7.15 -0.49
CA MET A 64 -3.30 7.53 0.86
C MET A 64 -2.01 8.39 0.86
N SER A 65 -1.20 8.36 -0.22
CA SER A 65 -0.01 9.22 -0.33
C SER A 65 -0.34 10.70 -0.48
N ASN A 66 -1.56 11.03 -0.89
CA ASN A 66 -2.02 12.41 -1.03
C ASN A 66 -2.65 12.97 0.26
N ILE A 67 -2.82 12.13 1.29
CA ILE A 67 -3.42 12.54 2.56
C ILE A 67 -2.37 13.26 3.41
N SER A 68 -2.69 14.47 3.88
CA SER A 68 -1.75 15.34 4.61
C SER A 68 -1.54 14.96 6.09
N HIS A 69 -2.30 13.98 6.59
CA HIS A 69 -2.24 13.53 7.98
C HIS A 69 -1.07 12.56 8.21
N PRO A 70 -0.08 12.89 9.07
CA PRO A 70 1.11 12.05 9.27
C PRO A 70 0.80 10.65 9.82
N ASP A 71 -0.20 10.54 10.69
CA ASP A 71 -0.72 9.27 11.23
C ASP A 71 -1.19 8.33 10.11
N ILE A 72 -1.80 8.89 9.05
CA ILE A 72 -2.26 8.12 7.89
C ILE A 72 -1.10 7.69 7.00
N ARG A 73 -0.12 8.58 6.79
CA ARG A 73 1.11 8.23 6.04
C ARG A 73 1.86 7.11 6.74
N LEU A 74 1.96 7.15 8.08
CA LEU A 74 2.60 6.10 8.88
C LEU A 74 1.88 4.77 8.72
N LYS A 75 0.57 4.74 8.91
CA LYS A 75 -0.25 3.53 8.77
C LYS A 75 -0.16 2.92 7.37
N GLN A 76 -0.07 3.76 6.34
CA GLN A 76 0.10 3.30 4.96
C GLN A 76 1.45 2.61 4.76
N LEU A 77 2.57 3.18 5.24
CA LEU A 77 3.88 2.51 5.12
C LEU A 77 3.97 1.24 5.96
N GLU A 78 3.36 1.20 7.14
CA GLU A 78 3.24 -0.04 7.93
C GLU A 78 2.48 -1.12 7.16
N CYS A 79 1.43 -0.75 6.43
CA CYS A 79 0.72 -1.67 5.56
C CYS A 79 1.59 -2.14 4.39
N VAL A 80 2.33 -1.24 3.74
CA VAL A 80 3.29 -1.61 2.68
C VAL A 80 4.34 -2.59 3.21
N LEU A 81 4.90 -2.33 4.39
CA LEU A 81 5.86 -3.23 5.04
C LEU A 81 5.28 -4.64 5.23
N GLN A 82 4.05 -4.73 5.74
CA GLN A 82 3.37 -6.01 5.93
C GLN A 82 3.06 -6.72 4.61
N ILE A 83 2.70 -5.97 3.57
CA ILE A 83 2.48 -6.52 2.22
C ILE A 83 3.79 -7.08 1.65
N LEU A 84 4.90 -6.36 1.78
CA LEU A 84 6.22 -6.85 1.36
C LEU A 84 6.58 -8.16 2.08
N GLN A 85 6.37 -8.22 3.40
CA GLN A 85 6.67 -9.40 4.21
C GLN A 85 5.81 -10.62 3.91
N SER A 86 4.58 -10.44 3.41
CA SER A 86 3.63 -11.56 3.20
C SER A 86 3.47 -11.92 1.72
N GLN A 87 3.24 -10.91 0.88
CA GLN A 87 2.84 -11.07 -0.52
C GLN A 87 3.88 -10.51 -1.51
N GLY A 88 5.09 -10.15 -1.06
CA GLY A 88 6.11 -9.49 -1.87
C GLY A 88 6.43 -10.18 -3.20
N ASP A 89 6.61 -11.50 -3.19
CA ASP A 89 6.90 -12.29 -4.40
C ASP A 89 5.77 -12.26 -5.44
N SER A 90 4.53 -12.09 -4.97
CA SER A 90 3.35 -12.07 -5.82
C SER A 90 3.03 -10.69 -6.41
N LEU A 91 3.80 -9.65 -6.05
CA LEU A 91 3.52 -8.27 -6.45
C LEU A 91 3.67 -8.01 -7.94
N GLY A 92 4.55 -8.71 -8.66
CA GLY A 92 4.69 -8.61 -10.13
C GLY A 92 4.54 -7.18 -10.69
N PRO A 93 3.49 -6.87 -11.50
CA PRO A 93 3.30 -5.53 -12.07
C PRO A 93 2.85 -4.45 -11.06
N GLY A 94 2.55 -4.80 -9.81
CA GLY A 94 2.23 -3.87 -8.73
C GLY A 94 3.45 -3.19 -8.09
N TRP A 95 4.67 -3.67 -8.37
CA TRP A 95 5.91 -3.12 -7.82
C TRP A 95 6.09 -1.60 -8.01
N PRO A 96 5.88 -1.01 -9.21
CA PRO A 96 6.01 0.43 -9.41
C PRO A 96 5.10 1.26 -8.49
N LEU A 97 3.91 0.76 -8.17
CA LEU A 97 2.98 1.44 -7.27
C LEU A 97 3.51 1.41 -5.83
N VAL A 98 3.98 0.25 -5.36
CA VAL A 98 4.54 0.09 -4.01
C VAL A 98 5.77 0.99 -3.82
N LEU A 99 6.69 1.00 -4.79
CA LEU A 99 7.85 1.90 -4.77
C LEU A 99 7.44 3.37 -4.84
N GLY A 100 6.44 3.71 -5.65
CA GLY A 100 5.89 5.07 -5.70
C GLY A 100 5.31 5.52 -4.35
N VAL A 101 4.67 4.62 -3.60
CA VAL A 101 4.17 4.88 -2.26
C VAL A 101 5.32 5.13 -1.27
N MET A 102 6.37 4.31 -1.34
CA MET A 102 7.58 4.47 -0.52
C MET A 102 8.35 5.75 -0.88
N GLY A 103 8.38 6.13 -2.17
CA GLY A 103 9.03 7.35 -2.65
C GLY A 103 8.26 8.63 -2.37
N ALA A 104 6.95 8.54 -2.09
CA ALA A 104 6.09 9.69 -1.77
C ALA A 104 6.25 10.18 -0.31
N ILE A 105 7.44 10.01 0.28
CA ILE A 105 7.77 10.53 1.60
C ILE A 105 8.31 11.95 1.45
N ARG A 106 7.77 12.85 2.26
CA ARG A 106 8.14 14.28 2.27
C ARG A 106 9.06 14.58 3.43
N SER A 107 9.83 15.67 3.31
CA SER A 107 10.82 16.08 4.32
C SER A 107 10.22 16.57 5.64
N ASP A 108 8.91 16.80 5.69
CA ASP A 108 8.15 17.27 6.86
C ASP A 108 7.58 16.12 7.72
N GLN A 109 7.91 14.87 7.37
CA GLN A 109 7.37 13.69 8.04
C GLN A 109 8.25 13.22 9.22
N GLY A 110 7.62 12.64 10.24
CA GLY A 110 8.29 12.26 11.49
C GLY A 110 9.24 11.07 11.37
N GLU A 111 10.12 10.92 12.37
CA GLU A 111 11.15 9.87 12.45
C GLU A 111 10.59 8.45 12.29
N SER A 112 9.42 8.18 12.88
CA SER A 112 8.77 6.86 12.79
C SER A 112 8.47 6.46 11.34
N LEU A 113 8.00 7.41 10.51
CA LEU A 113 7.73 7.17 9.10
C LEU A 113 9.02 6.84 8.35
N ILE A 114 10.07 7.62 8.61
CA ILE A 114 11.39 7.44 7.99
C ILE A 114 11.96 6.06 8.35
N ARG A 115 11.86 5.65 9.62
CA ARG A 115 12.31 4.33 10.08
C ARG A 115 11.58 3.21 9.34
N THR A 116 10.25 3.30 9.22
CA THR A 116 9.45 2.30 8.49
C THR A 116 9.81 2.26 7.00
N ALA A 117 10.08 3.42 6.39
CA ALA A 117 10.51 3.49 5.00
C ALA A 117 11.84 2.77 4.76
N PHE A 118 12.81 2.96 5.65
CA PHE A 118 14.08 2.23 5.59
C PHE A 118 13.88 0.73 5.76
N GLN A 119 12.95 0.29 6.61
CA GLN A 119 12.61 -1.12 6.76
C GLN A 119 12.02 -1.69 5.46
N CYS A 120 11.12 -0.96 4.79
CA CYS A 120 10.61 -1.35 3.48
C CYS A 120 11.73 -1.44 2.44
N LEU A 121 12.60 -0.43 2.37
CA LEU A 121 13.73 -0.41 1.43
C LEU A 121 14.71 -1.56 1.69
N GLN A 122 14.98 -1.87 2.95
CA GLN A 122 15.84 -2.98 3.33
C GLN A 122 15.30 -4.30 2.77
N LEU A 123 14.02 -4.61 2.99
CA LEU A 123 13.39 -5.80 2.42
C LEU A 123 13.46 -5.83 0.89
N VAL A 124 13.21 -4.70 0.23
CA VAL A 124 13.30 -4.63 -1.24
C VAL A 124 14.70 -4.99 -1.71
N VAL A 125 15.74 -4.45 -1.08
CA VAL A 125 17.13 -4.68 -1.48
C VAL A 125 17.59 -6.10 -1.14
N THR A 126 17.19 -6.65 0.01
CA THR A 126 17.65 -7.98 0.44
C THR A 126 16.92 -9.12 -0.22
N ASP A 127 15.60 -9.00 -0.39
CA ASP A 127 14.74 -10.15 -0.69
C ASP A 127 14.13 -10.06 -2.09
N PHE A 128 13.87 -8.86 -2.59
CA PHE A 128 13.04 -8.67 -3.81
C PHE A 128 13.76 -8.06 -5.01
N LEU A 129 15.01 -7.61 -4.86
CA LEU A 129 15.81 -7.06 -5.96
C LEU A 129 15.91 -8.01 -7.18
N PRO A 130 15.99 -9.35 -7.01
CA PRO A 130 15.99 -10.28 -8.13
C PRO A 130 14.61 -10.49 -8.79
N THR A 131 13.51 -10.28 -8.06
CA THR A 131 12.13 -10.55 -8.52
C THR A 131 11.42 -9.30 -9.02
N MET A 132 11.96 -8.12 -8.71
CA MET A 132 11.44 -6.83 -9.13
C MET A 132 11.57 -6.63 -10.65
N PRO A 133 10.54 -6.13 -11.35
CA PRO A 133 10.62 -5.85 -12.78
C PRO A 133 11.75 -4.88 -13.12
N CYS A 134 12.51 -5.14 -14.18
CA CYS A 134 13.62 -4.27 -14.60
C CYS A 134 13.18 -2.81 -14.87
N THR A 135 11.91 -2.58 -15.18
CA THR A 135 11.33 -1.24 -15.34
C THR A 135 11.38 -0.40 -14.05
N CYS A 136 11.59 -1.02 -12.90
CA CYS A 136 11.75 -0.33 -11.61
C CYS A 136 13.21 0.03 -11.30
N LEU A 137 14.18 -0.40 -12.11
CA LEU A 137 15.62 -0.19 -11.92
C LEU A 137 16.21 0.90 -12.84
N GLN A 138 15.38 1.54 -13.65
CA GLN A 138 15.76 2.62 -14.58
C GLN A 138 15.48 4.00 -13.96
#